data_AF-A0A2V5PR83-F1
#
_entry.id   AF-A0A2V5PR83-F1
#
_cell.length_a   1.000
_cell.length_b   1.000
_cell.length_c   1.000
_cell.angle_alpha   90.00
_cell.angle_beta   90.00
_cell.angle_gamma   90.00
#
_symmetry.space_group_name_H-M   'P 1'
#
loop_
_entity.id
_entity.type
_entity.pdbx_description
1 polymer ?
#
loop_
_entity_poly.entity_id
_entity_poly.type
_entity_poly.pdbx_seq_one_letter_code
_entity_poly.pdbx_strand_id
1 'polypeptide(L)'
;MKLKYLLGWPSALCLSAMLAQAQEANQAEKFEKQLKEIQENFEKQQREARESFEKMLREQQAQIEALKKQIEAAKTNVPPAPMTAEEAKELNAKVDQVVEAQKKVRPSEFNPAIGLVGETIFSYRSKGSDATGSDRPGGFDVNQRSVELNIAAAVDPFAKGYAVINASADSETGEASMGVEEAALQTTSLPWNLELKAGRFFGEFGKLSYIHDHELPFVNRPLALDQFVGGESRTDGAQINWLLPVPHYVSLTTGFGVGFGGDSPLNNPGAHRALSGLNYFGRLSTYFDLTPDIQLETGISGLINPRTHDRGGVDAFVRPDGVPFTENERRVAGLDLKVSYVPLRNNQFQRLDWGTEVLYSGSRYLYDPDGS
;
A
#
# COMPACT_ATOMS: atom_id res chain seq x y z
N MET A 1 0.92 52.66 58.70
CA MET A 1 0.78 51.37 59.43
C MET A 1 1.72 50.36 58.79
N LYS A 2 2.38 49.54 59.61
CA LYS A 2 3.61 48.74 59.34
C LYS A 2 3.45 47.59 58.32
N LEU A 3 4.52 47.24 57.58
CA LEU A 3 5.21 45.92 57.45
C LEU A 3 6.14 45.94 56.20
N LYS A 4 7.47 45.87 56.29
CA LYS A 4 8.43 44.75 56.54
C LYS A 4 8.85 43.96 55.27
N TYR A 5 10.17 43.89 55.10
CA TYR A 5 10.99 43.07 54.19
C TYR A 5 10.59 41.59 54.10
N LEU A 6 10.88 40.97 52.94
CA LEU A 6 11.66 39.72 52.86
C LEU A 6 12.20 39.50 51.43
N LEU A 7 13.51 39.66 51.28
CA LEU A 7 14.30 38.98 50.24
C LEU A 7 14.33 37.48 50.56
N GLY A 8 14.18 36.62 49.55
CA GLY A 8 14.46 35.19 49.67
C GLY A 8 14.06 34.41 48.42
N TRP A 9 15.06 33.81 47.76
CA TRP A 9 15.03 32.81 46.67
C TRP A 9 14.95 33.30 45.21
N PRO A 10 16.10 33.25 44.50
CA PRO A 10 16.10 32.86 43.10
C PRO A 10 17.10 31.73 42.75
N SER A 11 17.63 30.97 43.73
CA SER A 11 18.68 29.96 43.46
C SER A 11 18.18 28.52 43.26
N ALA A 12 16.92 28.20 43.60
CA ALA A 12 16.39 26.83 43.44
C ALA A 12 15.72 26.58 42.07
N LEU A 13 15.16 27.61 41.43
CA LEU A 13 14.46 27.50 40.13
C LEU A 13 15.42 27.37 38.94
N CYS A 14 16.62 27.95 39.02
CA CYS A 14 17.64 27.77 37.99
C CYS A 14 18.24 26.36 38.01
N LEU A 15 18.37 25.72 39.18
CA LEU A 15 18.85 24.33 39.27
C LEU A 15 17.82 23.32 38.77
N SER A 16 16.52 23.52 39.04
CA SER A 16 15.47 22.64 38.50
C SER A 16 15.28 22.79 36.99
N ALA A 17 15.41 24.01 36.46
CA ALA A 17 15.35 24.26 35.01
C ALA A 17 16.58 23.70 34.27
N MET A 18 17.78 23.82 34.86
CA MET A 18 19.00 23.20 34.32
C MET A 18 18.98 21.67 34.41
N LEU A 19 18.43 21.09 35.50
CA LEU A 19 18.26 19.64 35.62
C LEU A 19 17.22 19.09 34.63
N ALA A 20 16.12 19.82 34.39
CA ALA A 20 15.11 19.44 33.40
C ALA A 20 15.65 19.52 31.96
N GLN A 21 16.34 20.61 31.59
CA GLN A 21 17.00 20.73 30.28
C GLN A 21 18.15 19.73 30.11
N ALA A 22 18.92 19.44 31.16
CA ALA A 22 19.98 18.44 31.10
C ALA A 22 19.43 17.01 31.01
N GLN A 23 18.23 16.74 31.56
CA GLN A 23 17.57 15.44 31.48
C GLN A 23 16.89 15.23 30.13
N GLU A 24 16.28 16.28 29.53
CA GLU A 24 15.78 16.25 28.15
C GLU A 24 16.93 16.12 27.13
N ALA A 25 18.03 16.85 27.30
CA ALA A 25 19.21 16.73 26.45
C ALA A 25 19.85 15.32 26.55
N ASN A 26 19.96 14.75 27.76
CA ASN A 26 20.43 13.37 27.92
C ASN A 26 19.49 12.34 27.28
N GLN A 27 18.17 12.57 27.32
CA GLN A 27 17.20 11.68 26.67
C GLN A 27 17.24 11.80 25.15
N ALA A 28 17.36 13.02 24.62
CA ALA A 28 17.52 13.26 23.19
C ALA A 28 18.82 12.64 22.66
N GLU A 29 19.95 12.83 23.36
CA GLU A 29 21.24 12.27 22.97
C GLU A 29 21.25 10.74 23.10
N LYS A 30 20.57 10.18 24.11
CA LYS A 30 20.37 8.73 24.24
C LYS A 30 19.47 8.18 23.14
N PHE A 31 18.46 8.93 22.71
CA PHE A 31 17.55 8.55 21.64
C PHE A 31 18.22 8.62 20.26
N GLU A 32 19.00 9.66 19.97
CA GLU A 32 19.83 9.74 18.76
C GLU A 32 20.82 8.58 18.70
N LYS A 33 21.44 8.25 19.83
CA LYS A 33 22.34 7.09 19.92
C LYS A 33 21.60 5.77 19.66
N GLN A 34 20.38 5.63 20.16
CA GLN A 34 19.53 4.47 19.87
C GLN A 34 19.10 4.40 18.40
N LEU A 35 18.72 5.52 17.77
CA LEU A 35 18.37 5.56 16.35
C LEU A 35 19.55 5.17 15.47
N LYS A 36 20.75 5.66 15.80
CA LYS A 36 21.97 5.32 15.10
C LYS A 36 22.32 3.83 15.27
N GLU A 37 22.18 3.30 16.47
CA GLU A 37 22.37 1.88 16.75
C GLU A 37 21.33 1.00 16.01
N ILE A 38 20.08 1.45 15.90
CA ILE A 38 19.04 0.79 15.09
C ILE A 38 19.41 0.81 13.60
N GLN A 39 19.86 1.95 13.07
CA GLN A 39 20.30 2.07 11.68
C GLN A 39 21.49 1.14 11.39
N GLU A 40 22.52 1.16 12.22
CA GLU A 40 23.70 0.29 12.07
C GLU A 40 23.33 -1.19 12.17
N ASN A 41 22.45 -1.56 13.10
CA ASN A 41 21.94 -2.93 13.23
C ASN A 41 21.10 -3.35 12.02
N PHE A 42 20.29 -2.44 11.46
CA PHE A 42 19.50 -2.71 10.26
C PHE A 42 20.40 -2.92 9.04
N GLU A 43 21.40 -2.07 8.83
CA GLU A 43 22.40 -2.25 7.76
C GLU A 43 23.21 -3.54 7.94
N LYS A 44 23.51 -3.91 9.18
CA LYS A 44 24.18 -5.16 9.51
C LYS A 44 23.30 -6.35 9.18
N GLN A 45 22.02 -6.34 9.59
CA GLN A 45 21.06 -7.38 9.25
C GLN A 45 20.88 -7.51 7.73
N GLN A 46 20.79 -6.41 6.98
CA GLN A 46 20.71 -6.47 5.52
C GLN A 46 21.95 -7.12 4.90
N ARG A 47 23.15 -6.81 5.41
CA ARG A 47 24.40 -7.45 4.96
C ARG A 47 24.43 -8.93 5.29
N GLU A 48 24.12 -9.30 6.52
CA GLU A 48 24.05 -10.70 6.95
C GLU A 48 23.01 -11.49 6.14
N ALA A 49 21.85 -10.89 5.86
CA ALA A 49 20.83 -11.48 5.00
C ALA A 49 21.36 -11.73 3.58
N ARG A 50 22.02 -10.73 2.96
CA ARG A 50 22.65 -10.88 1.64
C ARG A 50 23.72 -11.96 1.60
N GLU A 51 24.61 -11.99 2.59
CA GLU A 51 25.66 -13.01 2.69
C GLU A 51 25.09 -14.41 2.90
N SER A 52 24.07 -14.53 3.75
CA SER A 52 23.36 -15.80 3.98
C SER A 52 22.70 -16.31 2.69
N PHE A 53 22.15 -15.39 1.88
CA PHE A 53 21.52 -15.70 0.61
C PHE A 53 22.54 -16.12 -0.46
N GLU A 54 23.65 -15.39 -0.59
CA GLU A 54 24.75 -15.78 -1.49
C GLU A 54 25.35 -17.13 -1.12
N LYS A 55 25.46 -17.42 0.19
CA LYS A 55 25.91 -18.72 0.67
C LYS A 55 24.91 -19.81 0.30
N MET A 56 23.62 -19.57 0.49
CA MET A 56 22.55 -20.50 0.10
C MET A 56 22.56 -20.78 -1.41
N LEU A 57 22.74 -19.75 -2.24
CA LEU A 57 22.88 -19.87 -3.70
C LEU A 57 24.08 -20.73 -4.09
N ARG A 58 25.24 -20.50 -3.46
CA ARG A 58 26.45 -21.31 -3.69
C ARG A 58 26.27 -22.75 -3.24
N GLU A 59 25.63 -22.98 -2.10
CA GLU A 59 25.33 -24.32 -1.60
C GLU A 59 24.37 -25.06 -2.55
N GLN A 60 23.31 -24.40 -3.05
CA GLN A 60 22.43 -24.99 -4.06
C GLN A 60 23.17 -25.31 -5.37
N GLN A 61 24.01 -24.40 -5.87
CA GLN A 61 24.78 -24.64 -7.09
C GLN A 61 25.75 -25.82 -6.93
N ALA A 62 26.44 -25.91 -5.79
CA ALA A 62 27.32 -27.04 -5.48
C ALA A 62 26.56 -28.36 -5.39
N GLN A 63 25.35 -28.35 -4.81
CA GLN A 63 24.46 -29.51 -4.78
C GLN A 63 24.03 -29.93 -6.19
N ILE A 64 23.65 -28.99 -7.06
CA ILE A 64 23.28 -29.26 -8.46
C ILE A 64 24.45 -29.86 -9.23
N GLU A 65 25.67 -29.34 -9.06
CA GLU A 65 26.86 -29.84 -9.75
C GLU A 65 27.28 -31.23 -9.25
N ALA A 66 27.20 -31.47 -7.93
CA ALA A 66 27.44 -32.78 -7.34
C ALA A 66 26.42 -33.81 -7.85
N LEU A 67 25.14 -33.45 -7.96
CA LEU A 67 24.09 -34.32 -8.50
C LEU A 67 24.33 -34.63 -9.98
N LYS A 68 24.71 -33.63 -10.79
CA LYS A 68 25.09 -33.84 -12.19
C LYS A 68 26.26 -34.81 -12.32
N LYS A 69 27.29 -34.66 -11.48
CA LYS A 69 28.43 -35.60 -11.46
C LYS A 69 28.02 -37.01 -11.02
N GLN A 70 27.10 -37.15 -10.07
CA GLN A 70 26.56 -38.46 -9.68
C GLN A 70 25.75 -39.12 -10.79
N ILE A 71 24.92 -38.37 -11.51
CA ILE A 71 24.17 -38.86 -12.68
C ILE A 71 25.12 -39.27 -13.82
N GLU A 72 26.14 -38.46 -14.11
CA GLU A 72 27.17 -38.80 -15.11
C GLU A 72 28.00 -40.02 -14.70
N ALA A 73 28.43 -40.10 -13.44
CA ALA A 73 29.16 -41.26 -12.91
C ALA A 73 28.32 -42.55 -12.94
N ALA A 74 27.01 -42.45 -12.67
CA ALA A 74 26.07 -43.56 -12.78
C ALA A 74 25.85 -44.01 -14.24
N LYS A 75 25.98 -43.10 -15.22
CA LYS A 75 25.96 -43.44 -16.66
C LYS A 75 27.26 -44.10 -17.13
N THR A 76 28.41 -43.75 -16.54
CA THR A 76 29.73 -44.25 -16.96
C THR A 76 30.17 -45.52 -16.22
N ASN A 77 29.63 -45.82 -15.03
CA ASN A 77 29.97 -47.02 -14.24
C ASN A 77 28.92 -48.14 -14.36
N VAL A 78 28.51 -48.48 -15.58
CA VAL A 78 27.92 -49.80 -15.84
C VAL A 78 28.97 -50.69 -16.52
N PRO A 79 29.80 -51.45 -15.76
CA PRO A 79 30.33 -52.69 -16.28
C PRO A 79 29.16 -53.66 -16.53
N PRO A 80 29.23 -54.54 -17.55
CA PRO A 80 28.24 -55.59 -17.75
C PRO A 80 28.42 -56.67 -16.67
N ALA A 81 27.95 -56.40 -15.47
CA ALA A 81 27.65 -57.39 -14.45
C ALA A 81 26.23 -57.10 -13.95
N PRO A 82 25.37 -58.12 -13.82
CA PRO A 82 23.99 -57.88 -13.44
C PRO A 82 23.98 -57.35 -12.00
N MET A 83 23.71 -56.05 -11.83
CA MET A 83 23.20 -55.54 -10.57
C MET A 83 22.04 -56.44 -10.17
N THR A 84 22.06 -56.94 -8.94
CA THR A 84 20.89 -57.66 -8.45
C THR A 84 19.71 -56.70 -8.34
N ALA A 85 18.49 -57.19 -8.57
CA ALA A 85 17.29 -56.35 -8.57
C ALA A 85 17.06 -55.63 -7.23
N GLU A 86 17.65 -56.13 -6.13
CA GLU A 86 17.60 -55.50 -4.81
C GLU A 86 18.54 -54.31 -4.69
N GLU A 87 19.78 -54.41 -5.17
CA GLU A 87 20.76 -53.31 -5.12
C GLU A 87 20.32 -52.12 -5.99
N ALA A 88 19.68 -52.40 -7.13
CA ALA A 88 19.07 -51.37 -7.98
C ALA A 88 17.89 -50.66 -7.28
N LYS A 89 17.07 -51.42 -6.54
CA LYS A 89 15.95 -50.86 -5.76
C LYS A 89 16.43 -50.02 -4.59
N GLU A 90 17.47 -50.47 -3.88
CA GLU A 90 18.00 -49.77 -2.72
C GLU A 90 18.70 -48.46 -3.12
N LEU A 91 19.42 -48.46 -4.26
CA LEU A 91 20.02 -47.26 -4.80
C LEU A 91 18.96 -46.24 -5.25
N ASN A 92 17.92 -46.69 -5.97
CA ASN A 92 16.81 -45.82 -6.34
C ASN A 92 16.08 -45.26 -5.11
N ALA A 93 15.83 -46.08 -4.08
CA ALA A 93 15.20 -45.62 -2.84
C ALA A 93 16.06 -44.58 -2.07
N LYS A 94 17.39 -44.73 -2.06
CA LYS A 94 18.30 -43.75 -1.45
C LYS A 94 18.39 -42.46 -2.27
N VAL A 95 18.41 -42.56 -3.59
CA VAL A 95 18.35 -41.39 -4.49
C VAL A 95 17.01 -40.68 -4.31
N ASP A 96 15.90 -41.39 -4.26
CA ASP A 96 14.57 -40.84 -4.02
C ASP A 96 14.47 -40.20 -2.63
N GLN A 97 15.06 -40.78 -1.59
CA GLN A 97 15.14 -40.17 -0.25
C GLN A 97 15.98 -38.89 -0.23
N VAL A 98 17.11 -38.84 -0.94
CA VAL A 98 17.93 -37.63 -1.04
C VAL A 98 17.21 -36.56 -1.84
N VAL A 99 16.54 -36.93 -2.94
CA VAL A 99 15.71 -36.03 -3.75
C VAL A 99 14.50 -35.51 -2.95
N GLU A 100 13.84 -36.35 -2.15
CA GLU A 100 12.73 -35.95 -1.27
C GLU A 100 13.20 -35.11 -0.07
N ALA A 101 14.36 -35.40 0.51
CA ALA A 101 14.98 -34.59 1.55
C ALA A 101 15.46 -33.21 1.02
N GLN A 102 15.83 -33.12 -0.26
CA GLN A 102 16.14 -31.86 -0.94
C GLN A 102 14.89 -31.12 -1.44
N LYS A 103 13.81 -31.84 -1.78
CA LYS A 103 12.45 -31.27 -1.97
C LYS A 103 11.86 -30.68 -0.70
N LYS A 104 12.48 -30.90 0.46
CA LYS A 104 12.32 -30.07 1.65
C LYS A 104 12.92 -28.67 1.44
N VAL A 105 12.74 -28.10 0.25
CA VAL A 105 12.45 -26.67 0.06
C VAL A 105 11.49 -26.31 1.17
N ARG A 106 11.88 -25.36 2.02
CA ARG A 106 11.08 -24.90 3.16
C ARG A 106 9.66 -24.64 2.66
N PRO A 107 8.67 -25.52 2.93
CA PRO A 107 7.35 -25.40 2.32
C PRO A 107 6.63 -24.11 2.74
N SER A 108 7.15 -23.46 3.78
CA SER A 108 6.65 -22.21 4.36
C SER A 108 7.33 -20.94 3.82
N GLU A 109 8.42 -21.00 3.05
CA GLU A 109 9.07 -19.78 2.53
C GLU A 109 8.36 -19.21 1.29
N PHE A 110 7.67 -20.06 0.53
CA PHE A 110 6.83 -19.67 -0.61
C PHE A 110 5.33 -19.83 -0.32
N ASN A 111 4.95 -20.11 0.94
CA ASN A 111 3.55 -20.12 1.31
C ASN A 111 3.07 -18.67 1.43
N PRO A 112 2.11 -18.22 0.61
CA PRO A 112 1.59 -16.86 0.74
C PRO A 112 0.98 -16.65 2.13
N ALA A 113 1.16 -15.45 2.68
CA ALA A 113 0.28 -14.94 3.71
C ALA A 113 -1.11 -14.76 3.11
N ILE A 114 -2.12 -15.34 3.77
CA ILE A 114 -3.51 -15.26 3.35
C ILE A 114 -4.31 -14.64 4.51
N GLY A 115 -5.10 -13.61 4.19
CA GLY A 115 -6.01 -12.95 5.12
C GLY A 115 -7.40 -12.85 4.52
N LEU A 116 -8.43 -12.90 5.37
CA LEU A 116 -9.82 -12.70 4.97
C LEU A 116 -10.41 -11.58 5.82
N VAL A 117 -10.98 -10.58 5.16
CA VAL A 117 -11.70 -9.47 5.80
C VAL A 117 -13.15 -9.52 5.34
N GLY A 118 -14.09 -9.27 6.24
CA GLY A 118 -15.51 -9.19 5.92
C GLY A 118 -16.11 -7.97 6.57
N GLU A 119 -16.94 -7.26 5.80
CA GLU A 119 -17.57 -6.03 6.27
C GLU A 119 -19.10 -6.08 6.11
N THR A 120 -19.79 -5.91 7.23
CA THR A 120 -21.25 -5.80 7.29
C THR A 120 -21.65 -4.41 7.78
N ILE A 121 -22.45 -3.71 6.99
CA ILE A 121 -22.98 -2.39 7.32
C ILE A 121 -24.42 -2.52 7.80
N PHE A 122 -24.73 -1.82 8.89
CA PHE A 122 -26.09 -1.64 9.39
C PHE A 122 -26.49 -0.18 9.17
N SER A 123 -27.62 0.06 8.50
CA SER A 123 -28.06 1.43 8.19
C SER A 123 -29.56 1.62 8.36
N TYR A 124 -29.98 2.88 8.48
CA TYR A 124 -31.38 3.28 8.44
C TYR A 124 -31.56 4.46 7.48
N ARG A 125 -32.44 4.31 6.49
CA ARG A 125 -32.77 5.35 5.52
C ARG A 125 -34.25 5.72 5.60
N SER A 126 -34.56 7.01 5.71
CA SER A 126 -35.96 7.46 5.77
C SER A 126 -36.70 7.37 4.43
N LYS A 127 -35.97 7.22 3.32
CA LYS A 127 -36.48 7.09 1.95
C LYS A 127 -35.82 5.89 1.29
N GLY A 128 -36.57 5.13 0.50
CA GLY A 128 -36.06 3.97 -0.24
C GLY A 128 -35.56 4.29 -1.64
N SER A 129 -35.21 3.23 -2.38
CA SER A 129 -34.73 3.25 -3.76
C SER A 129 -35.62 4.11 -4.67
N ASP A 130 -36.94 3.91 -4.63
CA ASP A 130 -37.94 4.64 -5.43
C ASP A 130 -37.85 6.17 -5.33
N ALA A 131 -37.39 6.70 -4.20
CA ALA A 131 -37.34 8.13 -3.92
C ALA A 131 -35.92 8.73 -3.98
N THR A 132 -34.89 7.89 -4.05
CA THR A 132 -33.48 8.31 -3.96
C THR A 132 -32.64 7.85 -5.14
N GLY A 133 -33.09 6.87 -5.92
CA GLY A 133 -32.29 6.18 -6.91
C GLY A 133 -31.18 5.32 -6.30
N SER A 134 -31.20 5.06 -4.98
CA SER A 134 -30.26 4.12 -4.36
C SER A 134 -30.56 2.70 -4.81
N ASP A 135 -29.50 1.92 -5.01
CA ASP A 135 -29.44 0.47 -5.15
C ASP A 135 -29.93 -0.32 -3.92
N ARG A 136 -30.34 0.37 -2.84
CA ARG A 136 -30.63 -0.23 -1.54
C ARG A 136 -31.95 0.26 -0.96
N PRO A 137 -32.62 -0.58 -0.16
CA PRO A 137 -33.94 -0.28 0.37
C PRO A 137 -33.92 0.86 1.40
N GLY A 138 -35.11 1.45 1.59
CA GLY A 138 -35.39 2.35 2.71
C GLY A 138 -35.72 1.55 3.98
N GLY A 139 -35.72 2.23 5.12
CA GLY A 139 -35.88 1.60 6.43
C GLY A 139 -34.57 1.04 6.97
N PHE A 140 -34.67 0.01 7.80
CA PHE A 140 -33.51 -0.70 8.34
C PHE A 140 -32.93 -1.63 7.28
N ASP A 141 -31.62 -1.59 7.11
CA ASP A 141 -30.90 -2.33 6.09
C ASP A 141 -29.61 -2.94 6.67
N VAL A 142 -29.34 -4.20 6.30
CA VAL A 142 -28.15 -4.95 6.69
C VAL A 142 -27.49 -5.44 5.42
N ASN A 143 -26.28 -4.94 5.17
CA ASN A 143 -25.59 -5.13 3.91
C ASN A 143 -24.22 -5.76 4.16
N GLN A 144 -23.99 -6.98 3.66
CA GLN A 144 -22.64 -7.52 3.54
C GLN A 144 -21.96 -6.82 2.36
N ARG A 145 -21.29 -5.69 2.64
CA ARG A 145 -20.72 -4.84 1.59
C ARG A 145 -19.58 -5.54 0.86
N SER A 146 -18.68 -6.17 1.62
CA SER A 146 -17.43 -6.73 1.09
C SER A 146 -17.04 -8.00 1.84
N VAL A 147 -16.46 -8.94 1.10
CA VAL A 147 -15.63 -10.03 1.61
C VAL A 147 -14.33 -10.04 0.80
N GLU A 148 -13.22 -9.68 1.44
CA GLU A 148 -11.93 -9.49 0.79
C GLU A 148 -10.92 -10.57 1.17
N LEU A 149 -10.39 -11.24 0.14
CA LEU A 149 -9.29 -12.17 0.25
C LEU A 149 -7.98 -11.47 -0.10
N ASN A 150 -7.12 -11.38 0.90
CA ASN A 150 -5.78 -10.81 0.80
C ASN A 150 -4.76 -11.94 0.66
N ILE A 151 -3.90 -11.88 -0.35
CA ILE A 151 -2.85 -12.88 -0.61
C ILE A 151 -1.55 -12.12 -0.85
N ALA A 152 -0.48 -12.45 -0.13
CA ALA A 152 0.84 -11.84 -0.34
C ALA A 152 1.96 -12.87 -0.18
N ALA A 153 2.96 -12.84 -1.06
CA ALA A 153 4.12 -13.72 -1.00
C ALA A 153 5.40 -12.96 -1.38
N ALA A 154 6.52 -13.35 -0.79
CA ALA A 154 7.83 -12.96 -1.31
C ALA A 154 8.04 -13.63 -2.67
N VAL A 155 8.41 -12.85 -3.68
CA VAL A 155 8.83 -13.35 -4.99
C VAL A 155 10.33 -13.64 -4.95
N ASP A 156 11.09 -12.73 -4.35
CA ASP A 156 12.50 -12.85 -4.03
C ASP A 156 12.83 -12.03 -2.75
N PRO A 157 14.09 -11.97 -2.28
CA PRO A 157 14.44 -11.18 -1.09
C PRO A 157 14.16 -9.66 -1.17
N PHE A 158 14.03 -9.12 -2.38
CA PHE A 158 13.91 -7.70 -2.68
C PHE A 158 12.55 -7.33 -3.28
N ALA A 159 11.65 -8.29 -3.50
CA ALA A 159 10.34 -8.08 -4.10
C ALA A 159 9.29 -9.03 -3.52
N LYS A 160 8.09 -8.49 -3.31
CA LYS A 160 6.89 -9.24 -2.96
C LYS A 160 5.82 -9.06 -4.05
N GLY A 161 4.97 -10.05 -4.20
CA GLY A 161 3.73 -9.97 -4.95
C GLY A 161 2.56 -10.02 -3.99
N TYR A 162 1.49 -9.28 -4.30
CA TYR A 162 0.26 -9.33 -3.53
C TYR A 162 -0.97 -9.18 -4.43
N ALA A 163 -2.08 -9.71 -3.97
CA ALA A 163 -3.40 -9.60 -4.59
C ALA A 163 -4.48 -9.39 -3.53
N VAL A 164 -5.45 -8.55 -3.85
CA VAL A 164 -6.66 -8.29 -3.06
C VAL A 164 -7.86 -8.55 -3.97
N ILE A 165 -8.67 -9.53 -3.57
CA ILE A 165 -9.85 -9.97 -4.31
C ILE A 165 -11.07 -9.69 -3.44
N ASN A 166 -11.98 -8.85 -3.91
CA ASN A 166 -13.21 -8.50 -3.23
C ASN A 166 -14.38 -9.24 -3.86
N ALA A 167 -15.26 -9.80 -3.02
CA ALA A 167 -16.57 -10.26 -3.41
C ALA A 167 -17.66 -9.46 -2.70
N SER A 168 -18.66 -9.04 -3.46
CA SER A 168 -19.85 -8.35 -2.98
C SER A 168 -21.09 -8.94 -3.64
N ALA A 169 -22.25 -8.77 -3.02
CA ALA A 169 -23.52 -9.19 -3.61
C ALA A 169 -24.48 -8.01 -3.70
N ASP A 170 -25.16 -7.92 -4.83
CA ASP A 170 -26.25 -6.98 -5.02
C ASP A 170 -27.44 -7.38 -4.12
N SER A 171 -27.94 -6.43 -3.33
CA SER A 171 -28.99 -6.70 -2.35
C SER A 171 -30.39 -6.84 -2.97
N GLU A 172 -30.60 -6.33 -4.19
CA GLU A 172 -31.88 -6.37 -4.88
C GLU A 172 -31.98 -7.59 -5.80
N THR A 173 -30.94 -7.87 -6.59
CA THR A 173 -30.91 -8.98 -7.55
C THR A 173 -30.36 -10.28 -6.92
N GLY A 174 -29.59 -10.17 -5.84
CA GLY A 174 -28.87 -11.29 -5.23
C GLY A 174 -27.66 -11.77 -6.04
N GLU A 175 -27.30 -11.08 -7.13
CA GLU A 175 -26.15 -11.43 -7.94
C GLU A 175 -24.85 -11.13 -7.20
N ALA A 176 -23.99 -12.15 -7.06
CA ALA A 176 -22.67 -12.00 -6.49
C ALA A 176 -21.67 -11.58 -7.58
N SER A 177 -20.89 -10.55 -7.29
CA SER A 177 -19.76 -10.11 -8.10
C SER A 177 -18.45 -10.39 -7.38
N MET A 178 -17.39 -10.63 -8.15
CA MET A 178 -16.04 -10.77 -7.62
C MET A 178 -15.09 -9.98 -8.52
N GLY A 179 -14.25 -9.15 -7.90
CA GLY A 179 -13.31 -8.26 -8.57
C GLY A 179 -11.91 -8.36 -8.00
N VAL A 180 -10.91 -8.06 -8.83
CA VAL A 180 -9.53 -7.85 -8.39
C VAL A 180 -9.33 -6.36 -8.16
N GLU A 181 -9.16 -5.98 -6.91
CA GLU A 181 -8.91 -4.59 -6.50
C GLU A 181 -7.44 -4.23 -6.63
N GLU A 182 -6.56 -5.12 -6.16
CA GLU A 182 -5.12 -5.01 -6.34
C GLU A 182 -4.52 -6.35 -6.79
N ALA A 183 -3.52 -6.28 -7.65
CA ALA A 183 -2.66 -7.38 -8.07
C ALA A 183 -1.35 -6.77 -8.57
N ALA A 184 -0.35 -6.70 -7.69
CA ALA A 184 0.87 -5.94 -7.95
C ALA A 184 2.12 -6.62 -7.40
N LEU A 185 3.25 -6.26 -8.00
CA LEU A 185 4.59 -6.51 -7.49
C LEU A 185 5.09 -5.23 -6.82
N GLN A 186 5.73 -5.37 -5.67
CA GLN A 186 6.32 -4.28 -4.89
C GLN A 186 7.73 -4.67 -4.46
N THR A 187 8.72 -3.83 -4.78
CA THR A 187 10.08 -4.00 -4.27
C THR A 187 10.17 -3.59 -2.81
N THR A 188 11.00 -4.23 -2.00
CA THR A 188 11.09 -3.98 -0.55
C THR A 188 12.34 -3.23 -0.12
N SER A 189 13.37 -3.15 -0.97
CA SER A 189 14.67 -2.58 -0.59
C SER A 189 15.55 -2.18 -1.79
N LEU A 190 15.04 -1.32 -2.67
CA LEU A 190 15.89 -0.72 -3.70
C LEU A 190 16.87 0.29 -3.07
N PRO A 191 18.04 0.53 -3.71
CA PRO A 191 18.96 1.58 -3.28
C PRO A 191 18.28 2.95 -3.17
N TRP A 192 18.87 3.83 -2.35
CA TRP A 192 18.40 5.21 -2.15
C TRP A 192 16.99 5.35 -1.56
N ASN A 193 16.55 4.36 -0.79
CA ASN A 193 15.23 4.30 -0.18
C ASN A 193 14.10 4.41 -1.22
N LEU A 194 14.29 3.74 -2.35
CA LEU A 194 13.30 3.66 -3.40
C LEU A 194 12.42 2.42 -3.20
N GLU A 195 11.16 2.57 -3.57
CA GLU A 195 10.21 1.47 -3.75
C GLU A 195 9.57 1.62 -5.13
N LEU A 196 9.62 0.56 -5.93
CA LEU A 196 8.85 0.43 -7.15
C LEU A 196 7.66 -0.51 -6.88
N LYS A 197 6.46 -0.07 -7.30
CA LYS A 197 5.26 -0.90 -7.34
C LYS A 197 4.71 -0.91 -8.76
N ALA A 198 4.32 -2.07 -9.28
CA ALA A 198 3.75 -2.20 -10.63
C ALA A 198 2.69 -3.30 -10.70
N GLY A 199 1.65 -3.07 -11.50
CA GLY A 199 0.46 -3.92 -11.60
C GLY A 199 -0.82 -3.12 -11.42
N ARG A 200 -1.87 -3.76 -10.92
CA ARG A 200 -3.09 -3.08 -10.44
C ARG A 200 -2.94 -2.77 -8.96
N PHE A 201 -3.07 -1.52 -8.56
CA PHE A 201 -2.93 -1.09 -7.17
C PHE A 201 -3.64 0.24 -6.93
N PHE A 202 -3.75 0.66 -5.67
CA PHE A 202 -4.19 2.01 -5.35
C PHE A 202 -3.01 2.99 -5.34
N GLY A 203 -3.00 3.90 -6.30
CA GLY A 203 -1.95 4.91 -6.45
C GLY A 203 -1.98 5.91 -5.32
N GLU A 204 -0.81 6.28 -4.79
CA GLU A 204 -0.74 7.20 -3.65
C GLU A 204 -1.17 8.62 -4.07
N PHE A 205 -2.38 9.01 -3.66
CA PHE A 205 -2.96 10.32 -3.86
C PHE A 205 -3.81 10.65 -2.62
N GLY A 206 -3.66 11.86 -2.08
CA GLY A 206 -4.32 12.25 -0.84
C GLY A 206 -3.96 11.32 0.33
N LYS A 207 -4.83 11.26 1.33
CA LYS A 207 -4.70 10.43 2.54
C LYS A 207 -5.68 9.26 2.55
N LEU A 208 -6.86 9.45 1.97
CA LEU A 208 -7.97 8.51 2.04
C LEU A 208 -8.22 7.73 0.75
N SER A 209 -7.89 8.26 -0.44
CA SER A 209 -8.27 7.58 -1.69
C SER A 209 -7.52 6.28 -1.94
N TYR A 210 -6.32 6.11 -1.37
CA TYR A 210 -5.49 4.91 -1.59
C TYR A 210 -5.68 3.82 -0.52
N ILE A 211 -6.65 4.00 0.37
CA ILE A 211 -6.99 3.06 1.45
C ILE A 211 -8.27 2.32 1.05
N HIS A 212 -8.37 1.02 1.32
CA HIS A 212 -9.57 0.21 1.09
C HIS A 212 -10.76 0.68 1.92
N ASP A 213 -11.97 0.55 1.39
CA ASP A 213 -13.18 1.08 2.04
C ASP A 213 -13.38 0.58 3.49
N HIS A 214 -13.06 -0.67 3.78
CA HIS A 214 -13.18 -1.26 5.12
C HIS A 214 -12.12 -0.76 6.12
N GLU A 215 -11.03 -0.14 5.64
CA GLU A 215 -9.95 0.42 6.46
C GLU A 215 -10.16 1.91 6.75
N LEU A 216 -11.14 2.54 6.10
CA LEU A 216 -11.45 3.94 6.34
C LEU A 216 -11.94 4.16 7.77
N PRO A 217 -11.65 5.32 8.37
CA PRO A 217 -12.24 5.71 9.67
C PRO A 217 -13.72 6.10 9.56
N PHE A 218 -14.33 5.90 8.39
CA PHE A 218 -15.71 6.23 8.06
C PHE A 218 -16.37 5.00 7.45
N VAL A 219 -17.68 4.86 7.65
CA VAL A 219 -18.45 3.77 7.02
C VAL A 219 -18.42 3.90 5.50
N ASN A 220 -18.55 5.11 4.98
CA ASN A 220 -18.53 5.39 3.54
C ASN A 220 -17.39 6.31 3.19
N ARG A 221 -16.81 6.10 2.01
CA ARG A 221 -15.88 7.04 1.40
C ARG A 221 -16.53 8.42 1.26
N PRO A 222 -15.81 9.51 1.58
CA PRO A 222 -16.31 10.86 1.34
C PRO A 222 -16.67 11.09 -0.13
N LEU A 223 -17.88 11.62 -0.38
CA LEU A 223 -18.39 11.90 -1.74
C LEU A 223 -17.46 12.78 -2.59
N ALA A 224 -16.67 13.65 -1.95
CA ALA A 224 -15.68 14.47 -2.65
C ALA A 224 -14.59 13.60 -3.31
N LEU A 225 -14.19 12.49 -2.71
CA LEU A 225 -13.23 11.56 -3.32
C LEU A 225 -13.88 10.78 -4.46
N ASP A 226 -15.12 10.34 -4.29
CA ASP A 226 -15.89 9.68 -5.35
C ASP A 226 -16.00 10.57 -6.58
N GLN A 227 -16.28 11.85 -6.39
CA GLN A 227 -16.48 12.80 -7.49
C GLN A 227 -15.17 13.31 -8.12
N PHE A 228 -14.09 13.49 -7.36
CA PHE A 228 -12.86 14.12 -7.88
C PHE A 228 -11.77 13.10 -8.25
N VAL A 229 -11.67 12.01 -7.49
CA VAL A 229 -10.69 10.93 -7.73
C VAL A 229 -11.32 9.77 -8.50
N GLY A 230 -12.63 9.53 -8.31
CA GLY A 230 -13.31 8.35 -8.80
C GLY A 230 -13.41 7.25 -7.75
N GLY A 231 -13.41 7.61 -6.46
CA GLY A 231 -13.47 6.68 -5.33
C GLY A 231 -12.07 6.31 -4.85
N GLU A 232 -11.77 5.02 -4.87
CA GLU A 232 -10.42 4.51 -4.64
C GLU A 232 -9.48 5.00 -5.74
N SER A 233 -8.22 5.29 -5.45
CA SER A 233 -7.23 5.71 -6.44
C SER A 233 -6.66 4.54 -7.25
N ARG A 234 -7.52 3.59 -7.64
CA ARG A 234 -7.13 2.39 -8.39
C ARG A 234 -6.54 2.75 -9.74
N THR A 235 -5.43 2.11 -10.07
CA THR A 235 -4.68 2.30 -11.31
C THR A 235 -4.02 0.99 -11.72
N ASP A 236 -3.92 0.75 -13.03
CA ASP A 236 -3.06 -0.30 -13.59
C ASP A 236 -1.85 0.38 -14.20
N GLY A 237 -0.67 0.20 -13.63
CA GLY A 237 0.52 0.97 -14.01
C GLY A 237 1.74 0.70 -13.16
N ALA A 238 2.52 1.74 -12.89
CA ALA A 238 3.67 1.69 -12.00
C ALA A 238 3.81 2.99 -11.20
N GLN A 239 4.26 2.89 -9.95
CA GLN A 239 4.68 4.04 -9.13
C GLN A 239 6.05 3.79 -8.53
N ILE A 240 6.77 4.88 -8.32
CA ILE A 240 7.98 4.94 -7.51
C ILE A 240 7.66 5.78 -6.28
N ASN A 241 7.95 5.26 -5.09
CA ASN A 241 8.03 6.03 -3.87
C ASN A 241 9.50 6.22 -3.51
N TRP A 242 9.87 7.45 -3.17
CA TRP A 242 11.20 7.83 -2.75
C TRP A 242 11.15 8.50 -1.38
N LEU A 243 11.69 7.81 -0.38
CA LEU A 243 11.96 8.42 0.93
C LEU A 243 13.28 9.19 0.84
N LEU A 244 13.21 10.52 0.78
CA LEU A 244 14.37 11.37 0.56
C LEU A 244 15.41 11.13 1.67
N PRO A 245 16.71 10.99 1.35
CA PRO A 245 17.77 10.73 2.31
C PRO A 245 18.18 12.01 3.06
N VAL A 246 17.22 12.66 3.70
CA VAL A 246 17.41 13.84 4.55
C VAL A 246 16.97 13.50 5.98
N PRO A 247 17.48 14.18 7.02
CA PRO A 247 17.14 13.85 8.41
C PRO A 247 15.65 13.98 8.76
N HIS A 248 14.91 14.74 7.96
CA HIS A 248 13.48 14.96 8.11
C HIS A 248 12.67 14.02 7.21
N TYR A 249 11.54 13.52 7.69
CA TYR A 249 10.69 12.64 6.88
C TYR A 249 10.10 13.41 5.69
N VAL A 250 10.49 13.02 4.48
CA VAL A 250 9.90 13.52 3.23
C VAL A 250 9.75 12.35 2.26
N SER A 251 8.52 12.06 1.86
CA SER A 251 8.20 11.01 0.89
C SER A 251 7.71 11.64 -0.40
N LEU A 252 8.33 11.27 -1.52
CA LEU A 252 7.87 11.65 -2.86
C LEU A 252 7.43 10.39 -3.60
N THR A 253 6.15 10.31 -3.91
CA THR A 253 5.59 9.29 -4.78
C THR A 253 5.25 9.91 -6.13
N THR A 254 5.61 9.23 -7.21
CA THR A 254 5.15 9.53 -8.56
C THR A 254 4.85 8.24 -9.30
N GLY A 255 3.79 8.24 -10.08
CA GLY A 255 3.42 7.10 -10.89
C GLY A 255 2.71 7.48 -12.16
N PHE A 256 2.52 6.47 -12.98
CA PHE A 256 1.68 6.54 -14.15
C PHE A 256 0.82 5.30 -14.23
N GLY A 257 -0.29 5.43 -14.93
CA GLY A 257 -1.16 4.31 -15.14
C GLY A 257 -2.18 4.53 -16.22
N VAL A 258 -2.74 3.43 -16.65
CA VAL A 258 -3.69 3.44 -17.76
C VAL A 258 -5.00 4.10 -17.30
N GLY A 259 -5.40 3.88 -16.05
CA GLY A 259 -6.59 4.42 -15.41
C GLY A 259 -6.27 5.12 -14.09
N PHE A 260 -7.23 5.86 -13.52
CA PHE A 260 -7.12 6.38 -12.16
C PHE A 260 -8.52 6.62 -11.57
N GLY A 261 -8.86 5.89 -10.52
CA GLY A 261 -10.18 5.84 -9.90
C GLY A 261 -10.67 4.39 -9.73
N GLY A 262 -11.62 4.14 -8.84
CA GLY A 262 -12.19 2.82 -8.56
C GLY A 262 -13.11 2.33 -9.67
N ASP A 263 -14.26 1.78 -9.31
CA ASP A 263 -15.36 1.46 -10.23
C ASP A 263 -16.17 2.72 -10.57
N SER A 264 -15.45 3.75 -11.02
CA SER A 264 -16.01 5.05 -11.42
C SER A 264 -15.87 5.25 -12.92
N PRO A 265 -16.83 5.94 -13.57
CA PRO A 265 -16.69 6.41 -14.94
C PRO A 265 -15.42 7.27 -15.18
N LEU A 266 -14.88 7.88 -14.11
CA LEU A 266 -13.61 8.62 -14.14
C LEU A 266 -12.38 7.74 -14.41
N ASN A 267 -12.50 6.43 -14.21
CA ASN A 267 -11.50 5.42 -14.55
C ASN A 267 -11.81 4.77 -15.90
N ASN A 268 -12.04 5.57 -16.95
CA ASN A 268 -12.29 5.04 -18.28
C ASN A 268 -11.00 4.91 -19.10
N PRO A 269 -10.57 3.68 -19.43
CA PRO A 269 -9.38 3.47 -20.23
C PRO A 269 -9.48 3.87 -21.71
N GLY A 270 -10.69 4.02 -22.27
CA GLY A 270 -10.92 4.19 -23.70
C GLY A 270 -10.65 2.93 -24.52
N ALA A 271 -10.94 3.00 -25.83
CA ALA A 271 -10.80 1.86 -26.76
C ALA A 271 -9.37 1.70 -27.33
N HIS A 272 -8.57 2.77 -27.34
CA HIS A 272 -7.20 2.76 -27.84
C HIS A 272 -6.30 3.61 -26.96
N ARG A 273 -5.05 3.20 -26.72
CA ARG A 273 -4.10 4.00 -25.92
C ARG A 273 -2.69 4.00 -26.46
N ALA A 274 -2.20 5.22 -26.70
CA ALA A 274 -0.77 5.52 -26.82
C ALA A 274 -0.18 5.86 -25.45
N LEU A 275 1.14 5.72 -25.29
CA LEU A 275 1.86 6.10 -24.06
C LEU A 275 1.62 7.55 -23.64
N SER A 276 1.35 8.43 -24.61
CA SER A 276 1.04 9.84 -24.37
C SER A 276 -0.27 10.04 -23.61
N GLY A 277 -1.18 9.06 -23.63
CA GLY A 277 -2.49 9.09 -22.97
C GLY A 277 -2.55 8.35 -21.64
N LEU A 278 -1.42 8.14 -20.97
CA LEU A 278 -1.39 7.62 -19.59
C LEU A 278 -1.76 8.72 -18.59
N ASN A 279 -2.36 8.33 -17.47
CA ASN A 279 -2.49 9.19 -16.29
C ASN A 279 -1.15 9.29 -15.60
N TYR A 280 -0.85 10.46 -15.05
CA TYR A 280 0.31 10.69 -14.20
C TYR A 280 -0.16 11.23 -12.86
N PHE A 281 0.33 10.66 -11.78
CA PHE A 281 -0.02 11.10 -10.44
C PHE A 281 1.21 11.20 -9.56
N GLY A 282 1.06 11.88 -8.43
CA GLY A 282 2.06 11.89 -7.40
C GLY A 282 1.57 12.54 -6.13
N ARG A 283 2.32 12.28 -5.05
CA ARG A 283 2.13 12.85 -3.73
C ARG A 283 3.48 13.19 -3.14
N LEU A 284 3.61 14.39 -2.60
CA LEU A 284 4.74 14.79 -1.75
C LEU A 284 4.18 14.96 -0.34
N SER A 285 4.71 14.21 0.62
CA SER A 285 4.24 14.24 2.00
C SER A 285 5.39 14.37 2.99
N THR A 286 5.06 14.92 4.15
CA THR A 286 5.99 15.15 5.24
C THR A 286 5.26 15.14 6.58
N TYR A 287 6.04 15.12 7.66
CA TYR A 287 5.54 14.94 9.01
C TYR A 287 6.36 15.74 10.01
N PHE A 288 5.69 16.30 11.02
CA PHE A 288 6.29 17.08 12.10
C PHE A 288 5.77 16.63 13.47
N ASP A 289 6.67 16.44 14.42
CA ASP A 289 6.33 16.44 15.84
C ASP A 289 6.24 17.90 16.31
N LEU A 290 5.01 18.43 16.43
CA LEU A 290 4.79 19.79 16.92
C LEU A 290 5.06 19.90 18.42
N THR A 291 4.69 18.84 19.15
CA THR A 291 5.00 18.61 20.57
C THR A 291 5.16 17.10 20.79
N PRO A 292 5.63 16.62 21.96
CA PRO A 292 5.71 15.19 22.23
C PRO A 292 4.38 14.42 22.11
N ASP A 293 3.25 15.12 22.21
CA ASP A 293 1.91 14.53 22.17
C ASP A 293 1.12 14.93 20.91
N ILE A 294 1.64 15.82 20.06
CA ILE A 294 0.92 16.35 18.89
C ILE A 294 1.79 16.22 17.65
N GLN A 295 1.19 15.57 16.66
CA GLN A 295 1.81 15.19 15.41
C GLN A 295 1.05 15.84 14.26
N LEU A 296 1.76 16.35 13.27
CA LEU A 296 1.20 16.93 12.05
C LEU A 296 1.76 16.21 10.84
N GLU A 297 0.91 15.59 10.03
CA GLU A 297 1.24 15.14 8.69
C GLU A 297 0.59 16.06 7.66
N THR A 298 1.30 16.34 6.58
CA THR A 298 0.73 17.09 5.45
C THR A 298 1.25 16.54 4.13
N GLY A 299 0.42 16.65 3.11
CA GLY A 299 0.75 16.25 1.76
C GLY A 299 0.14 17.16 0.71
N ILE A 300 0.80 17.22 -0.44
CA ILE A 300 0.24 17.74 -1.68
C ILE A 300 0.20 16.61 -2.70
N SER A 301 -0.91 16.50 -3.42
CA SER A 301 -1.11 15.47 -4.42
C SER A 301 -1.53 16.07 -5.76
N GLY A 302 -1.17 15.41 -6.85
CA GLY A 302 -1.49 15.83 -8.19
C GLY A 302 -1.85 14.64 -9.07
N LEU A 303 -2.82 14.83 -9.96
CA LEU A 303 -3.21 13.89 -11.01
C LEU A 303 -3.37 14.67 -12.30
N ILE A 304 -2.77 14.17 -13.38
CA ILE A 304 -2.89 14.71 -14.73
C ILE A 304 -3.30 13.57 -15.65
N ASN A 305 -4.46 13.74 -16.26
CA ASN A 305 -4.93 13.02 -17.43
C ASN A 305 -4.70 13.92 -18.66
N PRO A 306 -3.73 13.59 -19.55
CA PRO A 306 -3.38 14.40 -20.71
C PRO A 306 -4.45 14.43 -21.81
N ARG A 307 -4.48 15.51 -22.59
CA ARG A 307 -5.39 15.77 -23.73
C ARG A 307 -5.27 14.89 -24.95
N THR A 308 -4.50 13.81 -24.85
CA THR A 308 -4.07 13.06 -26.04
C THR A 308 -5.06 11.97 -26.43
N HIS A 309 -6.08 11.73 -25.61
CA HIS A 309 -7.12 10.76 -25.89
C HIS A 309 -8.46 11.17 -25.29
N ASP A 310 -9.52 10.94 -26.06
CA ASP A 310 -10.89 11.14 -25.62
C ASP A 310 -11.33 9.95 -24.77
N ARG A 311 -11.58 10.20 -23.50
CA ARG A 311 -12.05 9.20 -22.55
C ARG A 311 -13.55 9.42 -22.39
N GLY A 312 -14.31 8.71 -23.23
CA GLY A 312 -15.78 8.76 -23.23
C GLY A 312 -16.37 8.38 -21.88
N GLY A 313 -17.68 8.53 -21.71
CA GLY A 313 -18.40 7.85 -20.64
C GLY A 313 -18.06 8.32 -19.22
N VAL A 314 -17.98 9.63 -18.95
CA VAL A 314 -18.08 10.11 -17.56
C VAL A 314 -19.55 10.26 -17.20
N ASP A 315 -20.19 9.17 -16.76
CA ASP A 315 -21.64 9.13 -16.45
C ASP A 315 -22.06 10.08 -15.33
N ALA A 316 -21.11 10.61 -14.55
CA ALA A 316 -21.38 11.64 -13.55
C ALA A 316 -21.94 12.94 -14.16
N PHE A 317 -21.75 13.14 -15.48
CA PHE A 317 -22.31 14.26 -16.23
C PHE A 317 -22.90 13.72 -17.54
N VAL A 318 -24.19 13.40 -17.51
CA VAL A 318 -24.96 13.04 -18.71
C VAL A 318 -25.56 14.32 -19.27
N ARG A 319 -25.39 14.55 -20.58
CA ARG A 319 -26.03 15.65 -21.29
C ARG A 319 -27.56 15.47 -21.28
N PRO A 320 -28.36 16.53 -21.51
CA PRO A 320 -29.82 16.42 -21.58
C PRO A 320 -30.35 15.42 -22.62
N ASP A 321 -29.54 15.04 -23.61
CA ASP A 321 -29.83 14.05 -24.64
C ASP A 321 -29.54 12.60 -24.22
N GLY A 322 -29.04 12.38 -23.00
CA GLY A 322 -28.69 11.06 -22.48
C GLY A 322 -27.27 10.59 -22.84
N VAL A 323 -26.48 11.40 -23.56
CA VAL A 323 -25.10 11.06 -23.94
C VAL A 323 -24.12 11.53 -22.85
N PRO A 324 -23.27 10.66 -22.30
CA PRO A 324 -22.25 11.07 -21.33
C PRO A 324 -21.27 12.08 -21.93
N PHE A 325 -20.77 13.02 -21.12
CA PHE A 325 -19.64 13.83 -21.55
C PHE A 325 -18.39 12.97 -21.76
N THR A 326 -17.62 13.33 -22.77
CA THR A 326 -16.31 12.74 -23.06
C THR A 326 -15.24 13.61 -22.41
N GLU A 327 -14.55 13.08 -21.40
CA GLU A 327 -13.43 13.77 -20.77
C GLU A 327 -12.22 13.73 -21.69
N ASN A 328 -11.70 14.91 -22.02
CA ASN A 328 -10.48 15.05 -22.82
C ASN A 328 -9.28 15.36 -21.91
N GLU A 329 -9.47 16.12 -20.84
CA GLU A 329 -8.42 16.40 -19.85
C GLU A 329 -8.99 16.34 -18.44
N ARG A 330 -8.18 15.89 -17.48
CA ARG A 330 -8.45 16.08 -16.06
C ARG A 330 -7.19 16.44 -15.33
N ARG A 331 -7.26 17.49 -14.51
CA ARG A 331 -6.19 17.86 -13.58
C ARG A 331 -6.79 17.95 -12.20
N VAL A 332 -6.33 17.12 -11.28
CA VAL A 332 -6.75 17.16 -9.88
C VAL A 332 -5.54 17.54 -9.03
N ALA A 333 -5.72 18.52 -8.15
CA ALA A 333 -4.78 18.87 -7.12
C ALA A 333 -5.42 18.60 -5.76
N GLY A 334 -4.63 18.05 -4.83
CA GLY A 334 -5.04 17.77 -3.47
C GLY A 334 -4.08 18.40 -2.47
N LEU A 335 -4.63 18.89 -1.36
CA LEU A 335 -3.89 19.23 -0.15
C LEU A 335 -4.49 18.39 0.98
N ASP A 336 -3.66 17.61 1.66
CA ASP A 336 -4.05 16.83 2.83
C ASP A 336 -3.30 17.28 4.08
N LEU A 337 -4.00 17.27 5.21
CA LEU A 337 -3.49 17.61 6.53
C LEU A 337 -4.10 16.67 7.56
N LYS A 338 -3.26 16.12 8.45
CA LYS A 338 -3.69 15.31 9.58
C LYS A 338 -2.98 15.76 10.85
N VAL A 339 -3.74 16.17 11.85
CA VAL A 339 -3.25 16.41 13.21
C VAL A 339 -3.64 15.22 14.08
N SER A 340 -2.67 14.62 14.75
CA SER A 340 -2.90 13.52 15.69
C SER A 340 -2.44 13.92 17.08
N TYR A 341 -3.35 13.89 18.05
CA TYR A 341 -3.02 13.97 19.47
C TYR A 341 -2.83 12.55 20.01
N VAL A 342 -1.59 12.23 20.40
CA VAL A 342 -1.12 10.92 20.84
C VAL A 342 -0.29 11.11 22.12
N PRO A 343 -0.92 11.22 23.30
CA PRO A 343 -0.23 11.47 24.56
C PRO A 343 0.75 10.35 24.91
N LEU A 344 1.96 10.68 25.37
CA LEU A 344 2.99 9.70 25.73
C LEU A 344 2.51 8.64 26.74
N ARG A 345 1.55 9.00 27.61
CA ARG A 345 0.87 8.09 28.53
C ARG A 345 -0.55 7.83 28.05
N ASN A 346 -0.96 6.56 28.10
CA ASN A 346 -2.31 6.12 27.74
C ASN A 346 -2.70 6.43 26.28
N ASN A 347 -1.76 6.59 25.35
CA ASN A 347 -2.05 6.74 23.91
C ASN A 347 -2.98 5.63 23.33
N GLN A 348 -2.97 4.45 23.94
CA GLN A 348 -3.88 3.35 23.59
C GLN A 348 -5.36 3.66 23.88
N PHE A 349 -5.63 4.53 24.85
CA PHE A 349 -6.99 4.86 25.32
C PHE A 349 -7.39 6.31 25.01
N GLN A 350 -6.41 7.20 24.81
CA GLN A 350 -6.62 8.61 24.57
C GLN A 350 -5.90 8.98 23.28
N ARG A 351 -6.67 9.10 22.19
CA ARG A 351 -6.16 9.54 20.90
C ARG A 351 -7.23 10.34 20.18
N LEU A 352 -6.82 11.38 19.48
CA LEU A 352 -7.69 12.14 18.58
C LEU A 352 -6.95 12.38 17.27
N ASP A 353 -7.53 11.94 16.17
CA ASP A 353 -7.05 12.23 14.82
C ASP A 353 -8.04 13.20 14.15
N TRP A 354 -7.55 14.35 13.71
CA TRP A 354 -8.29 15.28 12.85
C TRP A 354 -7.61 15.34 11.49
N GLY A 355 -8.29 14.85 10.45
CA GLY A 355 -7.88 15.00 9.05
C GLY A 355 -8.70 16.04 8.28
N THR A 356 -8.08 16.69 7.28
CA THR A 356 -8.76 17.52 6.29
C THR A 356 -8.10 17.30 4.94
N GLU A 357 -8.91 17.08 3.91
CA GLU A 357 -8.47 17.05 2.52
C GLU A 357 -9.23 18.11 1.71
N VAL A 358 -8.50 18.85 0.89
CA VAL A 358 -9.04 19.84 -0.04
C VAL A 358 -8.65 19.42 -1.45
N LEU A 359 -9.65 19.28 -2.32
CA LEU A 359 -9.46 18.87 -3.71
C LEU A 359 -9.89 20.00 -4.64
N TYR A 360 -9.11 20.20 -5.69
CA TYR A 360 -9.43 21.07 -6.81
C TYR A 360 -9.33 20.26 -8.09
N SER A 361 -10.37 20.28 -8.92
CA SER A 361 -10.35 19.64 -10.23
C SER A 361 -10.61 20.66 -11.33
N GLY A 362 -9.79 20.61 -12.37
CA GLY A 362 -10.01 21.26 -13.65
C GLY A 362 -10.10 20.21 -14.74
N SER A 363 -11.32 19.82 -15.11
CA SER A 363 -11.58 18.92 -16.23
C SER A 363 -11.99 19.68 -17.48
N ARG A 364 -11.63 19.14 -18.65
CA ARG A 364 -12.10 19.59 -19.96
C ARG A 364 -12.84 18.45 -20.62
N TYR A 365 -14.03 18.75 -21.08
CA TYR A 365 -14.88 17.82 -21.78
C TYR A 365 -14.99 18.23 -23.25
N LEU A 366 -15.05 17.25 -24.14
CA LEU A 366 -15.47 17.52 -25.50
C LEU A 366 -16.93 17.96 -25.49
N TYR A 367 -17.16 19.11 -26.10
CA TYR A 367 -18.49 19.60 -26.43
C TYR A 367 -18.70 19.36 -27.92
N ASP A 368 -19.42 18.29 -28.23
CA ASP A 368 -19.90 18.01 -29.59
C ASP A 368 -21.42 18.23 -29.60
N PRO A 369 -21.90 19.44 -29.93
CA PRO A 369 -23.33 19.76 -29.95
C PRO A 369 -24.08 19.10 -31.11
N ASP A 370 -23.36 18.62 -32.13
CA ASP A 370 -23.95 18.19 -33.40
C ASP A 370 -23.88 16.66 -33.61
N GLY A 371 -23.10 15.95 -32.79
CA GLY A 371 -23.07 14.48 -32.71
C GLY A 371 -22.48 13.78 -33.93
N SER A 372 -21.50 14.42 -34.59
CA SER A 372 -20.93 13.96 -35.88
C SER A 372 -19.57 13.29 -35.76
#